data_AF-B9ICB5-F1
#
_entry.id   AF-B9ICB5-F1
#
_cell.length_a   1.000
_cell.length_b   1.000
_cell.length_c   1.000
_cell.angle_alpha   90.00
_cell.angle_beta   90.00
_cell.angle_gamma   90.00
#
_symmetry.space_group_name_H-M   'P 1'
#
loop_
_entity.id
_entity.type
_entity.pdbx_description
1 polymer ?
#
loop_
_entity_poly.entity_id
_entity_poly.type
_entity_poly.pdbx_seq_one_letter_code
_entity_poly.pdbx_strand_id
1 'polypeptide(L)'
;MAEKDAKALYKAGEKRLGTDEKTFIRVFSERSAAHLAAVDSAYHNMYGNSLKKAIKKETSGHFEHALKTILQCSENPAKYFVKVSF
;
A
#
# COMPACT_ATOMS: atom_id res chain seq x y z
N MET A 1 -9.02 -11.28 6.79
CA MET A 1 -9.37 -10.25 5.78
C MET A 1 -8.11 -9.58 5.22
N ALA A 2 -7.21 -9.05 6.06
CA ALA A 2 -5.98 -8.38 5.63
C ALA A 2 -5.07 -9.23 4.71
N GLU A 3 -4.84 -10.51 5.04
CA GLU A 3 -4.07 -11.42 4.18
C GLU A 3 -4.67 -11.59 2.77
N LYS A 4 -6.00 -11.52 2.63
CA LYS A 4 -6.65 -11.64 1.33
C LYS A 4 -6.32 -10.44 0.46
N ASP A 5 -6.34 -9.25 1.04
CA ASP A 5 -5.98 -8.01 0.33
C ASP A 5 -4.47 -7.96 0.09
N ALA A 6 -3.62 -8.41 1.02
CA ALA A 6 -2.19 -8.54 0.80
C ALA A 6 -1.87 -9.48 -0.37
N LYS A 7 -2.53 -10.66 -0.43
CA LYS A 7 -2.44 -11.59 -1.57
C LYS A 7 -2.91 -10.95 -2.87
N ALA A 8 -3.97 -10.15 -2.83
CA ALA A 8 -4.49 -9.46 -4.01
C ALA A 8 -3.49 -8.43 -4.54
N LEU A 9 -2.91 -7.62 -3.65
CA LEU A 9 -1.91 -6.61 -4.00
C LEU A 9 -0.63 -7.23 -4.57
N TYR A 10 -0.15 -8.33 -4.00
CA TYR A 10 1.02 -9.04 -4.55
C TYR A 10 0.74 -9.59 -5.95
N LYS A 11 -0.44 -10.19 -6.15
CA LYS A 11 -0.87 -10.68 -7.48
C LYS A 11 -1.05 -9.56 -8.49
N ALA A 12 -1.44 -8.37 -8.03
CA ALA A 12 -1.70 -7.19 -8.84
C ALA A 12 -0.43 -6.40 -9.21
N GLY A 13 0.68 -6.60 -8.50
CA GLY A 13 1.98 -5.99 -8.81
C GLY A 13 3.04 -7.07 -9.05
N GLU A 14 3.85 -7.34 -8.02
CA GLU A 14 5.08 -8.15 -8.12
C GLU A 14 4.92 -9.55 -8.76
N LYS A 15 3.72 -10.16 -8.78
CA LYS A 15 3.47 -11.46 -9.42
C LYS A 15 3.14 -11.40 -10.92
N ARG A 16 3.10 -10.22 -11.54
CA ARG A 16 2.72 -10.06 -12.95
C ARG A 16 3.62 -9.05 -13.65
N LEU A 17 3.57 -9.04 -14.98
CA LEU A 17 4.16 -7.97 -15.78
C LEU A 17 3.21 -6.78 -15.81
N GLY A 18 3.74 -5.60 -15.48
CA GLY A 18 2.96 -4.38 -15.27
C GLY A 18 2.07 -4.47 -14.04
N THR A 19 1.19 -3.49 -13.86
CA THR A 19 0.45 -3.30 -12.61
C THR A 19 -1.05 -3.30 -12.85
N ASP A 20 -1.80 -4.07 -12.06
CA ASP A 20 -3.26 -3.96 -11.99
C ASP A 20 -3.66 -2.84 -11.03
N GLU A 21 -3.61 -1.62 -11.55
CA GLU A 21 -3.92 -0.39 -10.82
C GLU A 21 -5.34 -0.43 -10.22
N LYS A 22 -6.30 -1.10 -10.87
CA LYS A 22 -7.69 -1.22 -10.36
C LYS A 22 -7.74 -1.96 -9.04
N THR A 23 -6.93 -3.00 -8.86
CA THR A 23 -6.86 -3.72 -7.60
C THR A 23 -6.25 -2.85 -6.51
N PHE A 24 -5.19 -2.08 -6.82
CA PHE A 24 -4.63 -1.11 -5.88
C PHE A 24 -5.66 -0.05 -5.49
N ILE A 25 -6.32 0.58 -6.47
CA ILE A 25 -7.37 1.59 -6.23
C ILE A 25 -8.44 1.03 -5.30
N ARG A 26 -9.01 -0.14 -5.64
CA ARG A 26 -10.08 -0.77 -4.86
C ARG A 26 -9.69 -1.01 -3.41
N VAL A 27 -8.51 -1.58 -3.17
CA VAL A 27 -8.05 -1.87 -1.80
C VAL A 27 -7.81 -0.57 -1.03
N PHE A 28 -7.22 0.43 -1.67
CA PHE A 28 -6.88 1.70 -1.02
C PHE A 28 -8.07 2.65 -0.84
N SER A 29 -9.14 2.51 -1.63
CA SER A 29 -10.35 3.34 -1.52
C SER A 29 -11.45 2.75 -0.64
N GLU A 30 -11.54 1.42 -0.54
CA GLU A 30 -12.63 0.74 0.18
C GLU A 30 -12.26 0.28 1.59
N ARG A 31 -10.98 0.28 1.96
CA ARG A 31 -10.51 -0.21 3.27
C ARG A 31 -10.25 0.93 4.24
N SER A 32 -10.53 0.69 5.52
CA SER A 32 -10.22 1.62 6.59
C SER A 32 -8.72 1.73 6.82
N ALA A 33 -8.28 2.83 7.43
CA ALA A 33 -6.88 3.06 7.81
C ALA A 33 -6.32 1.91 8.66
N ALA A 34 -7.03 1.52 9.73
CA ALA A 34 -6.61 0.41 10.58
C ALA A 34 -6.45 -0.91 9.81
N HIS A 35 -7.31 -1.15 8.82
CA HIS A 35 -7.20 -2.33 7.96
C HIS A 35 -5.99 -2.23 7.02
N LEU A 36 -5.71 -1.07 6.42
CA LEU A 36 -4.53 -0.89 5.57
C LEU A 36 -3.21 -1.10 6.33
N ALA A 37 -3.12 -0.64 7.59
CA ALA A 37 -1.98 -0.94 8.45
C ALA A 37 -1.82 -2.45 8.73
N ALA A 38 -2.94 -3.16 8.94
CA ALA A 38 -2.94 -4.61 9.07
C ALA A 38 -2.56 -5.32 7.76
N VAL A 39 -2.92 -4.75 6.60
CA VAL A 39 -2.53 -5.27 5.28
C VAL A 39 -1.03 -5.10 5.05
N ASP A 40 -0.43 -3.96 5.40
CA ASP A 40 1.04 -3.78 5.30
C ASP A 40 1.78 -4.80 6.18
N SER A 41 1.32 -4.99 7.42
CA SER A 41 1.88 -5.98 8.34
C SER A 41 1.77 -7.40 7.77
N ALA A 42 0.59 -7.78 7.24
CA ALA A 42 0.38 -9.08 6.61
C ALA A 42 1.25 -9.26 5.36
N TYR A 43 1.35 -8.23 4.52
CA TYR A 43 2.17 -8.23 3.31
C TYR A 43 3.65 -8.45 3.66
N HIS A 44 4.16 -7.75 4.67
CA HIS A 44 5.52 -7.93 5.17
C HIS A 44 5.79 -9.36 5.63
N ASN A 45 4.90 -9.91 6.46
CA ASN A 45 5.04 -11.28 6.97
C ASN A 45 5.02 -12.34 5.85
N MET A 46 4.27 -12.09 4.78
CA MET A 46 4.10 -13.06 3.70
C MET A 46 5.18 -13.00 2.62
N TYR A 47 5.69 -11.79 2.32
CA TYR A 47 6.54 -11.55 1.15
C TYR A 47 7.92 -10.98 1.49
N GLY A 48 8.20 -10.76 2.78
CA GLY A 48 9.52 -10.29 3.26
C GLY A 48 9.85 -8.83 2.93
N ASN A 49 8.93 -8.11 2.28
CA ASN A 49 9.06 -6.69 1.94
C ASN A 49 7.83 -5.92 2.41
N SER A 50 8.00 -4.66 2.80
CA SER A 50 6.86 -3.76 3.12
C SER A 50 6.03 -3.47 1.88
N LEU A 51 4.71 -3.30 2.03
CA LEU A 51 3.82 -2.91 0.93
C LEU A 51 4.23 -1.56 0.32
N LYS A 52 4.76 -0.63 1.14
CA LYS A 52 5.31 0.64 0.66
C LYS A 52 6.42 0.49 -0.39
N LYS A 53 7.29 -0.51 -0.22
CA LYS A 53 8.37 -0.81 -1.18
C LYS A 53 7.80 -1.42 -2.46
N ALA A 54 6.82 -2.30 -2.35
CA ALA A 54 6.12 -2.86 -3.51
C ALA A 54 5.45 -1.76 -4.33
N ILE A 55 4.71 -0.84 -3.70
CA ILE A 55 4.09 0.31 -4.38
C ILE A 55 5.12 1.12 -5.16
N LYS A 56 6.29 1.40 -4.57
CA LYS A 56 7.37 2.16 -5.24
C LYS A 56 7.93 1.44 -6.47
N LYS A 57 7.95 0.11 -6.49
CA LYS A 57 8.45 -0.67 -7.64
C LYS A 57 7.42 -0.79 -8.75
N GLU A 58 6.15 -0.90 -8.38
CA GLU A 58 5.05 -1.23 -9.30
C GLU A 58 4.33 0.01 -9.86
N THR A 59 4.50 1.17 -9.26
CA THR A 59 3.79 2.40 -9.66
C THR A 59 4.76 3.58 -9.74
N SER A 60 4.33 4.65 -10.42
CA SER A 60 5.14 5.87 -10.57
C SER A 60 4.27 7.14 -10.53
N GLY A 61 4.94 8.29 -10.52
CA GLY A 61 4.28 9.60 -10.62
C GLY A 61 3.29 9.86 -9.47
N HIS A 62 2.17 10.51 -9.79
CA HIS A 62 1.16 10.89 -8.80
C HIS A 62 0.46 9.69 -8.17
N PHE A 63 0.31 8.59 -8.91
CA PHE A 63 -0.34 7.39 -8.40
C PHE A 63 0.48 6.73 -7.28
N GLU A 64 1.79 6.61 -7.48
CA GLU A 64 2.72 6.12 -6.44
C GLU A 64 2.65 7.00 -5.18
N HIS A 65 2.69 8.32 -5.36
CA HIS A 65 2.64 9.28 -4.26
C HIS A 65 1.34 9.17 -3.47
N ALA A 66 0.19 9.09 -4.14
CA ALA A 66 -1.11 8.95 -3.49
C ALA A 66 -1.19 7.68 -2.64
N LEU A 67 -0.83 6.52 -3.19
CA LEU A 67 -0.88 5.25 -2.48
C LEU A 67 0.06 5.23 -1.26
N LYS A 68 1.29 5.74 -1.41
CA LYS A 68 2.25 5.84 -0.30
C LYS A 68 1.77 6.77 0.80
N THR A 69 1.15 7.88 0.44
CA THR A 69 0.58 8.84 1.40
C THR A 69 -0.56 8.21 2.17
N ILE A 70 -1.52 7.56 1.49
CA ILE A 70 -2.63 6.87 2.15
C ILE A 70 -2.09 5.81 3.12
N LEU A 71 -1.13 4.98 2.69
CA LEU A 71 -0.54 3.95 3.54
C LEU A 71 0.16 4.56 4.76
N GLN A 72 0.93 5.62 4.58
CA GLN A 72 1.64 6.29 5.67
C GLN A 72 0.68 6.93 6.68
N CYS A 73 -0.41 7.56 6.22
CA CYS A 73 -1.46 8.07 7.08
C CYS A 73 -2.17 6.95 7.85
N SER A 74 -2.25 5.74 7.26
CA SER A 74 -2.87 4.57 7.90
C SER A 74 -2.05 4.00 9.06
N GLU A 75 -0.72 4.09 9.00
CA GLU A 75 0.20 3.63 10.05
C GLU A 75 0.34 4.63 11.19
N ASN A 76 0.50 5.92 10.87
CA ASN A 76 0.69 6.97 11.86
C ASN A 76 0.34 8.35 11.26
N PRO A 77 -0.87 8.87 11.52
CA PRO A 77 -1.30 10.17 11.00
C PRO A 77 -0.36 11.31 11.42
N ALA A 78 0.09 11.32 12.68
CA ALA A 78 0.95 12.39 13.22
C ALA A 78 2.32 12.45 12.52
N LYS A 79 2.87 11.31 12.11
CA LYS A 79 4.16 11.23 11.42
C LYS A 79 4.12 11.80 9.99
N TYR A 80 2.94 11.87 9.35
CA TYR A 80 2.80 12.48 8.03
C TYR A 80 2.86 14.02 8.11
N PHE A 81 2.16 14.63 9.06
CA PHE A 81 2.15 16.09 9.22
C PHE A 81 3.53 16.67 9.55
N VAL A 82 4.38 15.91 10.24
CA VAL A 82 5.77 16.29 10.52
C VAL A 82 6.66 16.32 9.27
N LYS A 83 6.33 15.53 8.24
CA LYS A 83 7.14 15.42 7.01
C LYS A 83 6.77 16.41 5.89
N VAL A 84 5.59 17.03 5.97
CA VAL A 84 5.10 18.01 5.00
C VAL A 84 5.37 19.46 5.48
N SER A 85 5.83 19.60 6.72
CA SER A 85 6.36 20.87 7.24
C SER A 85 7.89 20.86 7.07
N PHE A 86 8.44 21.94 6.52
CA PHE A 86 9.85 22.23 6.17
C PHE A 86 10.31 21.79 4.76
#